data_AF-A0AAT9LFB9-F1
#
_entry.id   AF-A0AAT9LFB9-F1
#
_cell.length_a   1.000
_cell.length_b   1.000
_cell.length_c   1.000
_cell.angle_alpha   90.00
_cell.angle_beta   90.00
_cell.angle_gamma   90.00
#
_symmetry.space_group_name_H-M   'P 1'
#
loop_
_entity.id
_entity.type
_entity.pdbx_description
1 polymer ?
#
loop_
_entity_poly.entity_id
_entity_poly.type
_entity_poly.pdbx_seq_one_letter_code
_entity_poly.pdbx_strand_id
1 'polypeptide(L)'
;MTLAIRTVLCDLLGIEYPIIQGGMAWVATGELAAAVSEAGGLGMIGAGNAPPEVVRKEVHKARSLTSKPFGVNVYFMSPYTEQVIDMLVEEKVPVVSTGAGNPGKYVPRLKEAGAKVMSLVASVNLAKRLERAGVDILVAEGMECGGHIGEIATMPLVPQIVDAVGIPVVAAGGIYDGRGLVAALALGAVGVQMGTRFVCAKECTVHPNYKRAIIEARDRSTVVTGRPTGHPVRVIENKLARQFLELERKGASKEELEALGVGKLRAAVVDGDVEYGSVMAGQVSAMVKKEETCREIIEDVMNGAERVLARLSEIRAGSPVFR
;
A
#
# COMPACT_ATOMS: atom_id res chain seq x y z
N MET A 1 10.87 11.50 -27.64
CA MET A 1 10.79 11.36 -26.18
C MET A 1 9.34 11.53 -25.80
N THR A 2 8.65 10.44 -25.48
CA THR A 2 7.29 10.51 -24.91
C THR A 2 7.40 11.23 -23.57
N LEU A 3 6.61 12.27 -23.35
CA LEU A 3 6.54 13.00 -22.08
C LEU A 3 6.03 12.03 -21.02
N ALA A 4 6.92 11.51 -20.16
CA ALA A 4 6.53 10.61 -19.08
C ALA A 4 5.59 11.35 -18.10
N ILE A 5 4.48 10.72 -17.70
CA ILE A 5 3.58 11.22 -16.65
C ILE A 5 4.40 11.48 -15.39
N ARG A 6 4.61 12.76 -15.09
CA ARG A 6 5.36 13.26 -13.93
C ARG A 6 4.48 14.22 -13.14
N THR A 7 4.54 14.13 -11.82
CA THR A 7 3.77 14.98 -10.90
C THR A 7 4.69 15.54 -9.81
N VAL A 8 4.15 16.42 -8.97
CA VAL A 8 4.86 16.93 -7.76
C VAL A 8 5.34 15.82 -6.83
N LEU A 9 4.69 14.64 -6.85
CA LEU A 9 5.11 13.47 -6.08
C LEU A 9 6.52 13.01 -6.49
N CYS A 10 6.81 13.03 -7.79
CA CYS A 10 8.10 12.64 -8.34
C CYS A 10 9.22 13.56 -7.85
N ASP A 11 8.95 14.87 -7.83
CA ASP A 11 9.91 15.87 -7.37
C ASP A 11 10.14 15.79 -5.85
N LEU A 12 9.08 15.62 -5.07
CA LEU A 12 9.15 15.54 -3.61
C LEU A 12 9.90 14.32 -3.09
N LEU A 13 9.78 13.19 -3.79
CA LEU A 13 10.35 11.91 -3.38
C LEU A 13 11.63 11.54 -4.14
N GLY A 14 11.99 12.29 -5.19
CA GLY A 14 13.14 11.98 -6.04
C GLY A 14 12.95 10.70 -6.86
N ILE A 15 11.73 10.44 -7.33
CA ILE A 15 11.37 9.25 -8.13
C ILE A 15 11.04 9.61 -9.58
N GLU A 16 11.01 8.61 -10.45
CA GLU A 16 10.74 8.78 -11.88
C GLU A 16 9.24 8.76 -12.16
N TYR A 17 8.53 7.77 -11.61
CA TYR A 17 7.11 7.54 -11.83
C TYR A 17 6.31 7.77 -10.54
N PRO A 18 5.08 8.31 -10.61
CA PRO A 18 4.26 8.61 -9.45
C PRO A 18 3.57 7.33 -8.91
N ILE A 19 4.35 6.28 -8.71
CA ILE A 19 3.92 4.94 -8.28
C ILE A 19 4.70 4.55 -7.03
N ILE A 20 3.96 4.19 -5.99
CA ILE A 20 4.48 3.72 -4.71
C ILE A 20 4.08 2.25 -4.54
N GLN A 21 5.02 1.38 -4.18
CA GLN A 21 4.68 0.06 -3.64
C GLN A 21 4.37 0.25 -2.15
N GLY A 22 3.15 -0.10 -1.72
CA GLY A 22 2.71 0.16 -0.34
C GLY A 22 3.42 -0.74 0.67
N GLY A 23 3.82 -0.20 1.82
CA GLY A 23 4.49 -0.99 2.87
C GLY A 23 3.56 -2.07 3.45
N MET A 24 3.93 -3.33 3.28
CA MET A 24 3.12 -4.49 3.67
C MET A 24 3.91 -5.35 4.67
N ALA A 25 3.41 -5.50 5.89
CA ALA A 25 4.07 -6.32 6.91
C ALA A 25 4.31 -7.75 6.41
N TRP A 26 5.49 -8.33 6.71
CA TRP A 26 5.97 -9.63 6.22
C TRP A 26 6.24 -9.76 4.71
N VAL A 27 5.55 -8.98 3.88
CA VAL A 27 5.60 -9.07 2.41
C VAL A 27 6.65 -8.14 1.81
N ALA A 28 6.70 -6.90 2.29
CA ALA A 28 7.51 -5.86 1.70
C ALA A 28 8.90 -5.82 2.34
N THR A 29 9.78 -6.67 1.83
CA THR A 29 11.19 -6.79 2.21
C THR A 29 12.05 -5.72 1.55
N GLY A 30 13.32 -5.65 1.95
CA GLY A 30 14.34 -4.82 1.32
C GLY A 30 14.55 -5.16 -0.17
N GLU A 31 14.46 -6.44 -0.57
CA GLU A 31 14.53 -6.85 -1.98
C GLU A 31 13.39 -6.25 -2.81
N LEU A 32 12.15 -6.38 -2.33
CA LEU A 32 10.99 -5.83 -3.05
C LEU A 32 11.07 -4.31 -3.14
N ALA A 33 11.38 -3.64 -2.04
CA ALA A 33 11.50 -2.19 -2.01
C ALA A 33 12.60 -1.71 -2.97
N ALA A 34 13.78 -2.33 -2.95
CA ALA A 34 14.87 -1.97 -3.85
C ALA A 34 14.51 -2.18 -5.33
N ALA A 35 13.83 -3.29 -5.67
CA ALA A 35 13.42 -3.57 -7.04
C ALA A 35 12.42 -2.54 -7.59
N VAL A 36 11.46 -2.10 -6.76
CA VAL A 36 10.51 -1.04 -7.12
C VAL A 36 11.23 0.29 -7.31
N SER A 37 12.14 0.64 -6.40
CA SER A 37 12.95 1.86 -6.50
C SER A 37 13.81 1.86 -7.77
N GLU A 38 14.48 0.74 -8.09
CA GLU A 38 15.27 0.58 -9.33
C GLU A 38 14.41 0.70 -10.60
N ALA A 39 13.16 0.26 -10.54
CA ALA A 39 12.19 0.42 -11.62
C ALA A 39 11.61 1.86 -11.74
N GLY A 40 12.00 2.79 -10.87
CA GLY A 40 11.66 4.21 -10.97
C GLY A 40 10.47 4.65 -10.10
N GLY A 41 9.83 3.74 -9.37
CA GLY A 41 8.83 4.08 -8.35
C GLY A 41 9.46 4.34 -6.97
N LEU A 42 8.64 4.40 -5.92
CA LEU A 42 9.09 4.35 -4.53
C LEU A 42 8.78 2.97 -3.94
N GLY A 43 9.82 2.20 -3.59
CA GLY A 43 9.68 0.99 -2.79
C GLY A 43 9.53 1.29 -1.30
N MET A 44 8.71 0.50 -0.59
CA MET A 44 8.47 0.67 0.84
C MET A 44 8.65 -0.64 1.59
N ILE A 45 9.57 -0.67 2.55
CA ILE A 45 9.73 -1.78 3.50
C ILE A 45 8.59 -1.74 4.53
N GLY A 46 7.99 -2.88 4.86
CA GLY A 46 6.93 -2.97 5.87
C GLY A 46 7.48 -3.37 7.24
N ALA A 47 7.63 -2.43 8.18
CA ALA A 47 8.15 -2.73 9.52
C ALA A 47 7.20 -3.61 10.35
N GLY A 48 5.88 -3.37 10.24
CA GLY A 48 4.88 -4.11 11.02
C GLY A 48 5.18 -4.08 12.53
N ASN A 49 5.13 -5.24 13.17
CA ASN A 49 5.51 -5.45 14.57
C ASN A 49 6.96 -5.93 14.75
N ALA A 50 7.81 -5.79 13.72
CA ALA A 50 9.19 -6.23 13.82
C ALA A 50 10.00 -5.30 14.74
N PRO A 51 10.93 -5.86 15.53
CA PRO A 51 11.86 -5.08 16.34
C PRO A 51 12.91 -4.36 15.44
N PRO A 52 13.56 -3.29 15.94
CA PRO A 52 14.39 -2.40 15.13
C PRO A 52 15.55 -3.10 14.41
N GLU A 53 16.14 -4.14 14.99
CA GLU A 53 17.23 -4.91 14.38
C GLU A 53 16.78 -5.70 13.14
N VAL A 54 15.52 -6.15 13.10
CA VAL A 54 14.96 -6.80 11.92
C VAL A 54 14.73 -5.76 10.83
N VAL A 55 14.11 -4.63 11.17
CA VAL A 55 13.87 -3.55 10.21
C VAL A 55 15.19 -2.97 9.67
N ARG A 56 16.22 -2.84 10.51
CA ARG A 56 17.56 -2.36 10.10
C ARG A 56 18.20 -3.29 9.07
N LYS A 57 18.04 -4.62 9.21
CA LYS A 57 18.52 -5.58 8.21
C LYS A 57 17.86 -5.37 6.85
N GLU A 58 16.55 -5.12 6.82
CA GLU A 58 15.83 -4.84 5.57
C GLU A 58 16.27 -3.51 4.94
N VAL A 59 16.50 -2.47 5.75
CA VAL A 59 17.05 -1.18 5.29
C VAL A 59 18.44 -1.36 4.67
N HIS A 60 19.32 -2.11 5.33
CA HIS A 60 20.67 -2.40 4.81
C HIS A 60 20.61 -3.26 3.54
N LYS A 61 19.71 -4.23 3.50
CA LYS A 61 19.44 -5.03 2.30
C LYS A 61 19.03 -4.13 1.13
N ALA A 62 18.06 -3.23 1.32
CA ALA A 62 17.64 -2.31 0.27
C ALA A 62 18.80 -1.42 -0.21
N ARG A 63 19.57 -0.82 0.71
CA ARG A 63 20.75 -0.01 0.38
C ARG A 63 21.85 -0.78 -0.37
N SER A 64 21.94 -2.10 -0.16
CA SER A 64 22.90 -2.94 -0.91
C SER A 64 22.48 -3.20 -2.37
N LEU A 65 21.20 -2.99 -2.68
CA LEU A 65 20.60 -3.30 -3.99
C LEU A 65 20.23 -2.05 -4.80
N THR A 66 20.03 -0.90 -4.15
CA THR A 66 19.68 0.36 -4.82
C THR A 66 20.34 1.57 -4.16
N SER A 67 20.69 2.55 -4.99
CA SER A 67 21.06 3.90 -4.53
C SER A 67 19.90 4.90 -4.65
N LYS A 68 18.74 4.48 -5.17
CA LYS A 68 17.54 5.31 -5.35
C LYS A 68 16.75 5.41 -4.04
N PRO A 69 15.88 6.43 -3.89
CA PRO A 69 15.06 6.57 -2.69
C PRO A 69 14.15 5.36 -2.46
N PHE A 70 14.03 4.94 -1.21
CA PHE A 70 13.04 3.99 -0.71
C PHE A 70 12.54 4.49 0.64
N GLY A 71 11.49 3.87 1.16
CA GLY A 71 10.96 4.21 2.47
C GLY A 71 10.66 3.02 3.37
N VAL A 72 10.23 3.33 4.58
CA VAL A 72 9.79 2.35 5.58
C VAL A 72 8.40 2.73 6.09
N ASN A 73 7.46 1.80 6.06
CA ASN A 73 6.14 1.95 6.67
C ASN A 73 6.17 1.44 8.12
N VAL A 74 5.78 2.31 9.06
CA VAL A 74 5.76 2.03 10.51
C VAL A 74 4.32 1.88 10.99
N TYR A 75 4.09 0.82 11.76
CA TYR A 75 2.83 0.58 12.46
C TYR A 75 2.95 1.12 13.89
N PHE A 76 2.28 2.25 14.18
CA PHE A 76 2.48 3.00 15.42
C PHE A 76 1.81 2.38 16.65
N MET A 77 1.09 1.28 16.48
CA MET A 77 0.61 0.45 17.60
C MET A 77 1.57 -0.70 17.92
N SER A 78 2.72 -0.78 17.25
CA SER A 78 3.78 -1.74 17.57
C SER A 78 4.43 -1.38 18.92
N PRO A 79 4.75 -2.37 19.77
CA PRO A 79 5.51 -2.13 21.00
C PRO A 79 6.92 -1.57 20.72
N TYR A 80 7.43 -1.71 19.49
CA TYR A 80 8.77 -1.27 19.09
C TYR A 80 8.79 0.10 18.39
N THR A 81 7.66 0.80 18.32
CA THR A 81 7.51 2.04 17.53
C THR A 81 8.61 3.07 17.82
N GLU A 82 8.87 3.38 19.09
CA GLU A 82 9.87 4.39 19.47
C GLU A 82 11.27 4.01 18.96
N GLN A 83 11.68 2.75 19.20
CA GLN A 83 13.01 2.26 18.84
C GLN A 83 13.19 2.11 17.32
N VAL A 84 12.11 1.78 16.60
CA VAL A 84 12.12 1.77 15.14
C VAL A 84 12.28 3.20 14.61
N ILE A 85 11.57 4.19 15.17
CA ILE A 85 11.73 5.59 14.77
C ILE A 85 13.15 6.08 15.06
N ASP A 86 13.71 5.75 16.23
CA ASP A 86 15.10 6.07 16.57
C ASP A 86 16.07 5.55 15.49
N MET A 87 15.92 4.27 15.15
CA MET A 87 16.73 3.62 14.12
C MET A 87 16.55 4.28 12.74
N LEU A 88 15.34 4.62 12.33
CA LEU A 88 15.09 5.25 11.03
C LEU A 88 15.71 6.65 10.92
N VAL A 89 15.74 7.40 12.03
CA VAL A 89 16.42 8.69 12.15
C VAL A 89 17.95 8.52 12.03
N GLU A 90 18.52 7.55 12.75
CA GLU A 90 19.95 7.22 12.67
C GLU A 90 20.37 6.81 11.24
N GLU A 91 19.59 5.92 10.62
CA GLU A 91 19.81 5.40 9.27
C GLU A 91 19.47 6.42 8.18
N LYS A 92 18.91 7.58 8.52
CA LYS A 92 18.46 8.64 7.60
C LYS A 92 17.65 8.08 6.43
N VAL A 93 16.61 7.32 6.76
CA VAL A 93 15.73 6.74 5.74
C VAL A 93 15.00 7.87 4.99
N PRO A 94 15.03 7.91 3.64
CA PRO A 94 14.51 9.04 2.88
C PRO A 94 13.01 9.30 3.05
N VAL A 95 12.22 8.24 3.23
CA VAL A 95 10.76 8.33 3.35
C VAL A 95 10.28 7.45 4.50
N VAL A 96 9.47 8.01 5.39
CA VAL A 96 8.80 7.25 6.45
C VAL A 96 7.31 7.38 6.28
N SER A 97 6.63 6.24 6.10
CA SER A 97 5.18 6.17 5.99
C SER A 97 4.57 5.67 7.29
N THR A 98 3.37 6.13 7.61
CA THR A 98 2.68 5.79 8.85
C THR A 98 1.36 5.10 8.51
N GLY A 99 1.19 3.87 9.00
CA GLY A 99 -0.09 3.16 8.96
C GLY A 99 -1.03 3.62 10.08
N ALA A 100 -1.68 2.66 10.75
CA ALA A 100 -2.54 2.96 11.90
C ALA A 100 -1.74 3.56 13.09
N GLY A 101 -2.34 4.57 13.74
CA GLY A 101 -1.83 5.24 14.93
C GLY A 101 -1.67 6.76 14.77
N ASN A 102 -0.93 7.41 15.68
CA ASN A 102 -0.72 8.86 15.64
C ASN A 102 0.78 9.20 15.52
N PRO A 103 1.25 9.65 14.33
CA PRO A 103 2.66 9.94 14.13
C PRO A 103 3.08 11.31 14.65
N GLY A 104 2.15 12.16 15.11
CA GLY A 104 2.40 13.59 15.32
C GLY A 104 3.61 13.92 16.19
N LYS A 105 3.90 13.14 17.24
CA LYS A 105 5.08 13.37 18.10
C LYS A 105 6.43 13.08 17.42
N TYR A 106 6.41 12.32 16.33
CA TYR A 106 7.61 11.87 15.61
C TYR A 106 7.89 12.68 14.35
N VAL A 107 6.89 13.35 13.79
CA VAL A 107 7.01 14.10 12.53
C VAL A 107 8.16 15.11 12.57
N PRO A 108 8.30 15.99 13.59
CA PRO A 108 9.39 16.97 13.60
C PRO A 108 10.78 16.31 13.51
N ARG A 109 11.02 15.29 14.34
CA ARG A 109 12.31 14.59 14.42
C ARG A 109 12.64 13.83 13.13
N LEU A 110 11.65 13.17 12.52
CA LEU A 110 11.85 12.50 11.22
C LEU A 110 12.24 13.51 10.14
N LYS A 111 11.58 14.67 10.11
CA LYS A 111 11.86 15.73 9.14
C LYS A 111 13.21 16.40 9.38
N GLU A 112 13.60 16.62 10.64
CA GLU A 112 14.95 17.10 11.02
C GLU A 112 16.05 16.15 10.54
N ALA A 113 15.78 14.84 10.51
CA ALA A 113 16.68 13.84 9.95
C ALA A 113 16.73 13.82 8.41
N GLY A 114 15.89 14.62 7.75
CA GLY A 114 15.77 14.74 6.30
C GLY A 114 14.72 13.83 5.65
N ALA A 115 13.93 13.09 6.45
CA ALA A 115 12.91 12.20 5.90
C ALA A 115 11.67 12.98 5.42
N LYS A 116 11.08 12.54 4.31
CA LYS A 116 9.69 12.87 3.97
C LYS A 116 8.74 11.99 4.75
N VAL A 117 7.72 12.58 5.36
CA VAL A 117 6.74 11.83 6.16
C VAL A 117 5.43 11.70 5.40
N MET A 118 4.99 10.45 5.22
CA MET A 118 3.72 10.13 4.58
C MET A 118 2.76 9.47 5.56
N SER A 119 1.45 9.64 5.40
CA SER A 119 0.47 8.95 6.25
C SER A 119 -0.72 8.38 5.49
N LEU A 120 -1.08 7.14 5.79
CA LEU A 120 -2.29 6.51 5.29
C LEU A 120 -3.50 7.07 6.03
N VAL A 121 -4.55 7.39 5.26
CA VAL A 121 -5.80 7.96 5.77
C VAL A 121 -7.01 7.36 5.07
N ALA A 122 -8.05 7.10 5.84
CA ALA A 122 -9.33 6.56 5.36
C ALA A 122 -10.53 7.51 5.62
N SER A 123 -10.26 8.76 5.99
CA SER A 123 -11.29 9.79 6.18
C SER A 123 -10.73 11.20 6.04
N VAL A 124 -11.60 12.14 5.68
CA VAL A 124 -11.27 13.58 5.57
C VAL A 124 -10.82 14.17 6.91
N ASN A 125 -11.47 13.78 8.01
CA ASN A 125 -11.13 14.30 9.34
C ASN A 125 -9.71 13.89 9.77
N LEU A 126 -9.33 12.65 9.49
CA LEU A 126 -7.97 12.17 9.77
C LEU A 126 -6.94 12.86 8.86
N ALA A 127 -7.24 13.03 7.57
CA ALA A 127 -6.41 13.76 6.62
C ALA A 127 -6.07 15.17 7.12
N LYS A 128 -7.10 15.97 7.45
CA LYS A 128 -6.91 17.32 8.02
C LYS A 128 -6.11 17.32 9.33
N ARG A 129 -6.29 16.30 10.17
CA ARG A 129 -5.54 16.18 11.43
C ARG A 129 -4.05 15.93 11.17
N LEU A 130 -3.72 15.04 10.25
CA LEU A 130 -2.34 14.67 9.96
C LEU A 130 -1.61 15.76 9.15
N GLU A 131 -2.31 16.47 8.27
CA GLU A 131 -1.78 17.70 7.66
C GLU A 131 -1.36 18.71 8.73
N ARG A 132 -2.22 19.00 9.72
CA ARG A 132 -1.86 19.87 10.85
C ARG A 132 -0.70 19.33 11.69
N ALA A 133 -0.50 18.02 11.69
CA ALA A 133 0.64 17.38 12.35
C ALA A 133 1.95 17.50 11.54
N GLY A 134 1.90 18.06 10.33
CA GLY A 134 3.07 18.40 9.52
C GLY A 134 3.56 17.30 8.58
N VAL A 135 2.73 16.29 8.29
CA VAL A 135 3.05 15.27 7.29
C VAL A 135 3.17 15.90 5.90
N ASP A 136 4.04 15.37 5.05
CA ASP A 136 4.33 15.93 3.73
C ASP A 136 3.37 15.41 2.65
N ILE A 137 2.89 14.17 2.79
CA ILE A 137 2.04 13.48 1.79
C ILE A 137 0.97 12.65 2.51
N LEU A 138 -0.25 12.64 1.99
CA LEU A 138 -1.33 11.76 2.44
C LEU A 138 -1.56 10.63 1.44
N VAL A 139 -1.78 9.42 1.93
CA VAL A 139 -2.20 8.27 1.13
C VAL A 139 -3.66 7.98 1.44
N ALA A 140 -4.56 8.39 0.56
CA ALA A 140 -5.99 8.16 0.68
C ALA A 140 -6.32 6.72 0.25
N GLU A 141 -6.57 5.84 1.22
CA GLU A 141 -6.75 4.41 0.99
C GLU A 141 -8.21 3.98 1.08
N GLY A 142 -8.78 3.57 -0.06
CA GLY A 142 -10.15 3.10 -0.17
C GLY A 142 -10.35 1.67 0.34
N MET A 143 -11.58 1.37 0.77
CA MET A 143 -11.95 0.08 1.40
C MET A 143 -11.72 -1.19 0.55
N GLU A 144 -11.49 -1.03 -0.75
CA GLU A 144 -11.15 -2.11 -1.68
C GLU A 144 -9.67 -2.55 -1.61
N CYS A 145 -8.83 -1.86 -0.82
CA CYS A 145 -7.46 -2.27 -0.51
C CYS A 145 -7.41 -3.60 0.25
N GLY A 146 -6.23 -4.25 0.27
CA GLY A 146 -5.98 -5.44 1.07
C GLY A 146 -5.44 -5.09 2.45
N GLY A 147 -5.67 -5.96 3.44
CA GLY A 147 -5.25 -5.68 4.82
C GLY A 147 -6.28 -4.84 5.56
N HIS A 148 -5.84 -4.02 6.51
CA HIS A 148 -6.75 -3.20 7.33
C HIS A 148 -7.43 -2.12 6.48
N ILE A 149 -8.75 -1.97 6.61
CA ILE A 149 -9.53 -1.07 5.75
C ILE A 149 -10.34 -0.03 6.54
N GLY A 150 -10.64 1.10 5.88
CA GLY A 150 -11.73 1.98 6.30
C GLY A 150 -13.08 1.61 5.66
N GLU A 151 -14.01 2.55 5.66
CA GLU A 151 -15.38 2.35 5.16
C GLU A 151 -15.70 3.11 3.88
N ILE A 152 -14.83 4.00 3.41
CA ILE A 152 -15.07 4.82 2.21
C ILE A 152 -14.27 4.21 1.06
N ALA A 153 -14.91 4.01 -0.09
CA ALA A 153 -14.24 3.50 -1.29
C ALA A 153 -13.31 4.55 -1.92
N THR A 154 -12.35 4.14 -2.74
CA THR A 154 -11.33 5.05 -3.33
C THR A 154 -11.99 6.18 -4.12
N MET A 155 -12.99 5.85 -4.94
CA MET A 155 -13.68 6.80 -5.83
C MET A 155 -14.29 8.01 -5.08
N PRO A 156 -15.04 7.82 -3.97
CA PRO A 156 -15.49 8.96 -3.15
C PRO A 156 -14.41 9.50 -2.21
N LEU A 157 -13.49 8.68 -1.69
CA LEU A 157 -12.53 9.09 -0.66
C LEU A 157 -11.50 10.10 -1.20
N VAL A 158 -10.87 9.77 -2.33
CA VAL A 158 -9.76 10.54 -2.89
C VAL A 158 -10.13 12.01 -3.14
N PRO A 159 -11.18 12.33 -3.94
CA PRO A 159 -11.49 13.74 -4.25
C PRO A 159 -11.91 14.52 -2.99
N GLN A 160 -12.65 13.89 -2.06
CA GLN A 160 -13.01 14.54 -0.80
C GLN A 160 -11.80 14.91 0.06
N ILE A 161 -10.74 14.10 0.03
CA ILE A 161 -9.50 14.42 0.75
C ILE A 161 -8.71 15.49 -0.01
N VAL A 162 -8.59 15.38 -1.33
CA VAL A 162 -7.92 16.37 -2.18
C VAL A 162 -8.51 17.78 -1.96
N ASP A 163 -9.82 17.92 -1.97
CA ASP A 163 -10.51 19.20 -1.77
C ASP A 163 -10.36 19.76 -0.34
N ALA A 164 -9.98 18.91 0.61
CA ALA A 164 -9.99 19.21 2.03
C ALA A 164 -8.62 19.60 2.62
N VAL A 165 -7.53 19.40 1.88
CA VAL A 165 -6.14 19.58 2.35
C VAL A 165 -5.32 20.33 1.30
N GLY A 166 -4.23 20.97 1.73
CA GLY A 166 -3.28 21.71 0.88
C GLY A 166 -2.01 20.94 0.54
N ILE A 167 -1.85 19.70 1.01
CA ILE A 167 -0.68 18.84 0.75
C ILE A 167 -1.00 17.74 -0.29
N PRO A 168 0.01 17.20 -0.99
CA PRO A 168 -0.19 16.16 -2.00
C PRO A 168 -0.90 14.91 -1.46
N VAL A 169 -1.84 14.40 -2.26
CA VAL A 169 -2.62 13.18 -1.97
C VAL A 169 -2.28 12.09 -2.98
N VAL A 170 -1.97 10.89 -2.50
CA VAL A 170 -1.74 9.68 -3.29
C VAL A 170 -2.94 8.75 -3.10
N ALA A 171 -3.48 8.20 -4.19
CA ALA A 171 -4.60 7.27 -4.11
C ALA A 171 -4.11 5.84 -3.84
N ALA A 172 -4.80 5.10 -2.98
CA ALA A 172 -4.54 3.69 -2.71
C ALA A 172 -5.84 2.88 -2.62
N GLY A 173 -5.76 1.59 -2.94
CA GLY A 173 -6.93 0.72 -3.04
C GLY A 173 -7.51 0.69 -4.46
N GLY A 174 -7.83 -0.50 -4.96
CA GLY A 174 -8.49 -0.62 -6.28
C GLY A 174 -7.59 -0.39 -7.50
N ILE A 175 -6.33 0.00 -7.33
CA ILE A 175 -5.43 0.35 -8.44
C ILE A 175 -4.59 -0.87 -8.86
N TYR A 176 -4.71 -1.25 -10.13
CA TYR A 176 -3.99 -2.37 -10.74
C TYR A 176 -3.15 -1.93 -11.94
N ASP A 177 -3.73 -1.22 -12.91
CA ASP A 177 -3.08 -0.81 -14.16
C ASP A 177 -3.23 0.68 -14.44
N GLY A 178 -2.82 1.10 -15.64
CA GLY A 178 -2.88 2.49 -16.08
C GLY A 178 -4.26 3.15 -16.04
N ARG A 179 -5.36 2.38 -16.11
CA ARG A 179 -6.71 2.94 -15.92
C ARG A 179 -6.89 3.45 -14.50
N GLY A 180 -6.39 2.69 -13.52
CA GLY A 180 -6.40 3.09 -12.11
C GLY A 180 -5.53 4.32 -11.85
N LEU A 181 -4.34 4.40 -12.47
CA LEU A 181 -3.49 5.58 -12.40
C LEU A 181 -4.20 6.82 -12.97
N VAL A 182 -4.72 6.75 -14.19
CA VAL A 182 -5.40 7.91 -14.80
C VAL A 182 -6.68 8.29 -14.03
N ALA A 183 -7.45 7.32 -13.54
CA ALA A 183 -8.60 7.59 -12.69
C ALA A 183 -8.20 8.33 -11.40
N ALA A 184 -7.14 7.89 -10.72
CA ALA A 184 -6.62 8.56 -9.53
C ALA A 184 -6.18 10.00 -9.81
N LEU A 185 -5.43 10.21 -10.91
CA LEU A 185 -5.03 11.55 -11.34
C LEU A 185 -6.24 12.44 -11.67
N ALA A 186 -7.26 11.89 -12.32
CA ALA A 186 -8.50 12.60 -12.62
C ALA A 186 -9.31 12.96 -11.36
N LEU A 187 -9.18 12.17 -10.28
CA LEU A 187 -9.75 12.48 -8.96
C LEU A 187 -8.91 13.52 -8.18
N GLY A 188 -7.80 14.01 -8.74
CA GLY A 188 -6.94 15.03 -8.14
C GLY A 188 -5.78 14.49 -7.30
N ALA A 189 -5.60 13.17 -7.21
CA ALA A 189 -4.39 12.61 -6.62
C ALA A 189 -3.16 12.93 -7.49
N VAL A 190 -1.98 12.94 -6.88
CA VAL A 190 -0.71 13.20 -7.57
C VAL A 190 0.05 11.91 -7.90
N GLY A 191 -0.54 10.75 -7.63
CA GLY A 191 0.07 9.45 -7.87
C GLY A 191 -0.73 8.34 -7.21
N VAL A 192 -0.19 7.12 -7.27
CA VAL A 192 -0.84 5.92 -6.75
C VAL A 192 0.06 5.11 -5.84
N GLN A 193 -0.55 4.44 -4.87
CA GLN A 193 0.06 3.37 -4.09
C GLN A 193 -0.63 2.04 -4.42
N MET A 194 0.19 1.03 -4.72
CA MET A 194 -0.26 -0.32 -5.09
C MET A 194 0.33 -1.35 -4.13
N GLY A 195 -0.49 -2.31 -3.69
CA GLY A 195 -0.08 -3.41 -2.81
C GLY A 195 -0.18 -4.75 -3.52
N THR A 196 -1.40 -5.28 -3.63
CA THR A 196 -1.73 -6.61 -4.19
C THR A 196 -0.97 -6.99 -5.46
N ARG A 197 -0.83 -6.08 -6.44
CA ARG A 197 -0.12 -6.37 -7.69
C ARG A 197 1.38 -6.64 -7.46
N PHE A 198 2.02 -5.88 -6.56
CA PHE A 198 3.43 -6.07 -6.21
C PHE A 198 3.69 -7.31 -5.34
N VAL A 199 2.67 -7.87 -4.68
CA VAL A 199 2.81 -9.19 -4.00
C VAL A 199 3.14 -10.29 -5.02
N CYS A 200 2.63 -10.17 -6.25
CA CYS A 200 2.93 -11.09 -7.35
C CYS A 200 4.15 -10.64 -8.18
N ALA A 201 4.94 -9.69 -7.68
CA ALA A 201 6.22 -9.37 -8.30
C ALA A 201 7.20 -10.55 -8.15
N LYS A 202 8.05 -10.82 -9.14
CA LYS A 202 9.07 -11.89 -9.07
C LYS A 202 10.05 -11.66 -7.91
N GLU A 203 10.33 -10.40 -7.60
CA GLU A 203 11.21 -9.95 -6.52
C GLU A 203 10.56 -10.04 -5.13
N CYS A 204 9.24 -10.24 -5.07
CA CYS A 204 8.54 -10.46 -3.81
C CYS A 204 8.75 -11.91 -3.32
N THR A 205 9.29 -12.04 -2.12
CA THR A 205 9.75 -13.33 -1.55
C THR A 205 8.69 -14.05 -0.71
N VAL A 206 7.43 -13.65 -0.80
CA VAL A 206 6.33 -14.38 -0.15
C VAL A 206 6.25 -15.80 -0.67
N HIS A 207 5.74 -16.71 0.15
CA HIS A 207 5.58 -18.11 -0.23
C HIS A 207 4.76 -18.24 -1.54
N PRO A 208 5.15 -19.11 -2.50
CA PRO A 208 4.47 -19.24 -3.79
C PRO A 208 2.96 -19.51 -3.70
N ASN A 209 2.52 -20.24 -2.68
CA ASN A 209 1.09 -20.45 -2.41
C ASN A 209 0.31 -19.13 -2.24
N TYR A 210 0.91 -18.11 -1.63
CA TYR A 210 0.27 -16.80 -1.44
C TYR A 210 0.06 -16.10 -2.78
N LYS A 211 1.09 -16.09 -3.65
CA LYS A 211 1.00 -15.54 -5.01
C LYS A 211 -0.05 -16.30 -5.83
N ARG A 212 -0.05 -17.63 -5.75
CA ARG A 212 -1.04 -18.48 -6.43
C ARG A 212 -2.47 -18.15 -5.97
N ALA A 213 -2.70 -17.98 -4.67
CA ALA A 213 -4.01 -17.58 -4.16
C ALA A 213 -4.50 -16.25 -4.76
N ILE A 214 -3.62 -15.26 -4.92
CA ILE A 214 -3.94 -13.99 -5.59
C ILE A 214 -4.26 -14.22 -7.07
N ILE A 215 -3.41 -14.95 -7.80
CA ILE A 215 -3.56 -15.18 -9.26
C ILE A 215 -4.85 -15.97 -9.58
N GLU A 216 -5.21 -16.92 -8.72
CA GLU A 216 -6.41 -17.75 -8.87
C GLU A 216 -7.69 -17.01 -8.44
N ALA A 217 -7.58 -15.87 -7.75
CA ALA A 217 -8.71 -15.08 -7.31
C ALA A 217 -9.62 -14.64 -8.46
N ARG A 218 -10.91 -14.50 -8.13
CA ARG A 218 -11.97 -13.95 -8.97
C ARG A 218 -12.51 -12.68 -8.31
N ASP A 219 -13.39 -11.99 -9.02
CA ASP A 219 -13.97 -10.70 -8.64
C ASP A 219 -14.61 -10.72 -7.24
N ARG A 220 -15.17 -11.86 -6.83
CA ARG A 220 -15.82 -12.05 -5.52
C ARG A 220 -14.99 -12.85 -4.51
N SER A 221 -13.70 -13.08 -4.75
CA SER A 221 -12.87 -13.93 -3.89
C SER A 221 -12.38 -13.26 -2.60
N THR A 222 -12.68 -11.98 -2.35
CA THR A 222 -12.27 -11.31 -1.11
C THR A 222 -13.45 -11.03 -0.20
N VAL A 223 -13.22 -11.14 1.10
CA VAL A 223 -14.17 -10.82 2.18
C VAL A 223 -13.52 -9.90 3.20
N VAL A 224 -14.34 -9.32 4.08
CA VAL A 224 -13.86 -8.49 5.18
C VAL A 224 -14.18 -9.20 6.49
N THR A 225 -13.16 -9.41 7.31
CA THR A 225 -13.23 -10.03 8.64
C THR A 225 -12.87 -9.01 9.72
N GLY A 226 -13.15 -9.32 10.97
CA GLY A 226 -12.78 -8.53 12.14
C GLY A 226 -13.58 -7.24 12.32
N ARG A 227 -14.73 -7.06 11.66
CA ARG A 227 -15.51 -5.82 11.78
C ARG A 227 -15.84 -5.43 13.23
N PRO A 228 -16.29 -6.35 14.10
CA PRO A 228 -16.60 -6.02 15.50
C PRO A 228 -15.38 -5.58 16.33
N THR A 229 -14.15 -5.86 15.88
CA THR A 229 -12.92 -5.46 16.60
C THR A 229 -12.62 -3.97 16.49
N GLY A 230 -13.27 -3.28 15.54
CA GLY A 230 -12.94 -1.91 15.11
C GLY A 230 -11.79 -1.83 14.10
N HIS A 231 -11.20 -2.96 13.72
CA HIS A 231 -10.06 -3.05 12.81
C HIS A 231 -10.35 -4.06 11.68
N PRO A 232 -11.29 -3.76 10.77
CA PRO A 232 -11.67 -4.69 9.72
C PRO A 232 -10.50 -4.96 8.76
N VAL A 233 -10.37 -6.21 8.33
CA VAL A 233 -9.30 -6.69 7.44
C VAL A 233 -9.89 -7.31 6.19
N ARG A 234 -9.45 -6.88 5.01
CA ARG A 234 -9.76 -7.54 3.74
C ARG A 234 -8.75 -8.64 3.42
N VAL A 235 -9.28 -9.83 3.16
CA VAL A 235 -8.52 -11.04 2.82
C VAL A 235 -9.17 -11.78 1.65
N ILE A 236 -8.41 -12.63 0.97
CA ILE A 236 -8.97 -13.68 0.12
C ILE A 236 -9.72 -14.68 1.01
N GLU A 237 -10.93 -15.04 0.61
CA GLU A 237 -11.78 -15.97 1.37
C GLU A 237 -11.15 -17.36 1.42
N ASN A 238 -10.90 -17.86 2.64
CA ASN A 238 -10.37 -19.19 2.91
C ASN A 238 -11.00 -19.76 4.20
N LYS A 239 -10.46 -20.86 4.74
CA LYS A 239 -11.03 -21.50 5.95
C LYS A 239 -10.93 -20.58 7.17
N LEU A 240 -9.81 -19.87 7.36
CA LEU A 240 -9.69 -18.87 8.42
C LEU A 240 -10.74 -17.76 8.30
N ALA A 241 -10.91 -17.19 7.11
CA ALA A 241 -11.88 -16.12 6.89
C ALA A 241 -13.32 -16.57 7.22
N ARG A 242 -13.67 -17.81 6.87
CA ARG A 242 -14.98 -18.40 7.22
C ARG A 242 -15.15 -18.58 8.73
N GLN A 243 -14.10 -18.98 9.45
CA GLN A 243 -14.12 -19.07 10.91
C GLN A 243 -14.36 -17.69 11.56
N PHE A 244 -13.67 -16.66 11.09
CA PHE A 244 -13.91 -15.28 11.53
C PHE A 244 -15.37 -14.88 11.32
N LEU A 245 -15.89 -15.04 10.09
CA LEU A 245 -17.25 -14.65 9.76
C LEU A 245 -18.31 -15.43 10.56
N GLU A 246 -18.05 -16.70 10.88
CA GLU A 246 -18.95 -17.49 11.73
C GLU A 246 -18.95 -17.00 13.18
N LEU A 247 -17.77 -16.72 13.75
CA LEU A 247 -17.64 -16.18 15.11
C LEU A 247 -18.27 -14.79 15.22
N GLU A 248 -18.08 -13.93 14.23
CA GLU A 248 -18.73 -12.62 14.16
C GLU A 248 -20.27 -12.75 14.18
N ARG A 249 -20.84 -13.68 13.40
CA ARG A 249 -22.29 -13.95 13.40
C ARG A 249 -22.80 -14.48 14.73
N LYS A 250 -21.96 -15.23 15.46
CA LYS A 250 -22.26 -15.75 16.80
C LYS A 250 -22.07 -14.71 17.91
N GLY A 251 -21.62 -13.50 17.57
CA GLY A 251 -21.38 -12.43 18.55
C GLY A 251 -20.17 -12.69 19.43
N ALA A 252 -19.13 -13.36 18.92
CA ALA A 252 -17.88 -13.56 19.63
C ALA A 252 -17.27 -12.23 20.10
N SER A 253 -16.58 -12.28 21.23
CA SER A 253 -15.88 -11.14 21.81
C SER A 253 -14.72 -10.66 20.94
N LYS A 254 -14.27 -9.42 21.18
CA LYS A 254 -13.13 -8.85 20.48
C LYS A 254 -11.87 -9.68 20.75
N GLU A 255 -11.68 -10.12 21.98
CA GLU A 255 -10.53 -10.88 22.45
C GLU A 255 -10.45 -12.25 21.74
N GLU A 256 -11.57 -12.93 21.55
CA GLU A 256 -11.64 -14.19 20.81
C GLU A 256 -11.26 -14.03 19.33
N LEU A 257 -11.76 -12.97 18.68
CA LEU A 257 -11.44 -12.66 17.29
C LEU A 257 -9.96 -12.26 17.13
N GLU A 258 -9.43 -11.46 18.05
CA GLU A 258 -8.02 -11.08 18.06
C GLU A 258 -7.12 -12.31 18.24
N ALA A 259 -7.43 -13.18 19.21
CA ALA A 259 -6.69 -14.41 19.46
C ALA A 259 -6.66 -15.33 18.21
N LEU A 260 -7.75 -15.41 17.45
CA LEU A 260 -7.79 -16.16 16.20
C LEU A 260 -6.85 -15.59 15.13
N GLY A 261 -6.66 -14.27 15.10
CA GLY A 261 -5.86 -13.54 14.10
C GLY A 261 -4.35 -13.49 14.38
N VAL A 262 -3.92 -13.71 15.63
CA VAL A 262 -2.50 -13.64 16.01
C VAL A 262 -1.65 -14.58 15.14
N GLY A 263 -0.59 -14.03 14.54
CA GLY A 263 0.37 -14.78 13.72
C GLY A 263 -0.13 -15.26 12.36
N LYS A 264 -1.42 -15.06 12.02
CA LYS A 264 -2.01 -15.64 10.80
C LYS A 264 -1.47 -15.04 9.50
N LEU A 265 -1.08 -13.76 9.50
CA LEU A 265 -0.43 -13.16 8.32
C LEU A 265 0.93 -13.81 8.06
N ARG A 266 1.74 -14.04 9.10
CA ARG A 266 3.03 -14.73 8.99
C ARG A 266 2.86 -16.15 8.46
N ALA A 267 1.86 -16.88 8.97
CA ALA A 267 1.56 -18.24 8.52
C ALA A 267 1.28 -18.30 7.00
N ALA A 268 0.47 -17.37 6.49
CA ALA A 268 0.22 -17.29 5.05
C ALA A 268 1.47 -16.87 4.26
N VAL A 269 2.15 -15.80 4.70
CA VAL A 269 3.24 -15.16 3.95
C VAL A 269 4.51 -16.01 3.93
N VAL A 270 4.90 -16.57 5.08
CA VAL A 270 6.18 -17.27 5.25
C VAL A 270 6.00 -18.78 5.08
N ASP A 271 5.01 -19.37 5.74
CA ASP A 271 4.82 -20.83 5.72
C ASP A 271 3.94 -21.30 4.56
N GLY A 272 3.29 -20.38 3.84
CA GLY A 272 2.43 -20.73 2.72
C GLY A 272 1.09 -21.34 3.12
N ASP A 273 0.69 -21.21 4.38
CA ASP A 273 -0.62 -21.65 4.86
C ASP A 273 -1.71 -20.68 4.39
N VAL A 274 -2.21 -20.93 3.18
CA VAL A 274 -3.29 -20.14 2.58
C VAL A 274 -4.68 -20.67 2.96
N GLU A 275 -4.78 -21.78 3.70
CA GLU A 275 -6.05 -22.29 4.18
C GLU A 275 -6.45 -21.64 5.52
N TYR A 276 -5.51 -21.61 6.47
CA TYR A 276 -5.71 -21.11 7.83
C TYR A 276 -4.86 -19.88 8.19
N GLY A 277 -4.06 -19.37 7.26
CA GLY A 277 -3.41 -18.07 7.35
C GLY A 277 -4.26 -16.92 6.81
N SER A 278 -3.86 -15.69 7.11
CA SER A 278 -4.53 -14.47 6.66
C SER A 278 -3.92 -14.01 5.33
N VAL A 279 -4.62 -14.32 4.23
CA VAL A 279 -4.21 -13.93 2.87
C VAL A 279 -4.75 -12.53 2.55
N MET A 280 -4.16 -11.51 3.17
CA MET A 280 -4.50 -10.10 2.92
C MET A 280 -4.24 -9.71 1.46
N ALA A 281 -5.30 -9.34 0.74
CA ALA A 281 -5.23 -8.88 -0.64
C ALA A 281 -6.46 -8.03 -0.99
N GLY A 282 -6.29 -7.08 -1.91
CA GLY A 282 -7.36 -6.17 -2.35
C GLY A 282 -8.27 -6.81 -3.39
N GLN A 283 -9.39 -6.15 -3.70
CA GLN A 283 -10.35 -6.63 -4.70
C GLN A 283 -9.75 -6.76 -6.11
N VAL A 284 -8.68 -6.00 -6.39
CA VAL A 284 -7.90 -6.10 -7.63
C VAL A 284 -7.19 -7.44 -7.82
N SER A 285 -7.18 -8.34 -6.83
CA SER A 285 -6.63 -9.70 -6.99
C SER A 285 -7.20 -10.40 -8.23
N ALA A 286 -8.48 -10.19 -8.52
CA ALA A 286 -9.16 -10.72 -9.70
C ALA A 286 -8.55 -10.29 -11.04
N MET A 287 -7.76 -9.21 -11.06
CA MET A 287 -7.10 -8.68 -12.26
C MET A 287 -5.67 -9.18 -12.40
N VAL A 288 -5.04 -9.67 -11.33
CA VAL A 288 -3.70 -10.25 -11.35
C VAL A 288 -3.78 -11.65 -11.94
N LYS A 289 -3.03 -11.92 -13.02
CA LYS A 289 -3.10 -13.20 -13.76
C LYS A 289 -1.78 -13.94 -13.91
N LYS A 290 -0.67 -13.30 -13.56
CA LYS A 290 0.68 -13.84 -13.69
C LYS A 290 1.61 -13.09 -12.76
N GLU A 291 2.76 -13.70 -12.50
CA GLU A 291 3.89 -13.01 -11.92
C GLU A 291 4.61 -12.17 -12.97
N GLU A 292 5.04 -10.98 -12.59
CA GLU A 292 5.77 -10.01 -13.41
C GLU A 292 6.91 -9.44 -12.56
N THR A 293 7.96 -8.89 -13.15
CA THR A 293 8.96 -8.11 -12.40
C THR A 293 8.37 -6.79 -11.93
N CYS A 294 8.97 -6.16 -10.91
CA CYS A 294 8.60 -4.80 -10.50
C CYS A 294 8.67 -3.81 -11.65
N ARG A 295 9.67 -3.96 -12.53
CA ARG A 295 9.83 -3.15 -13.76
C ARG A 295 8.69 -3.36 -14.74
N GLU A 296 8.38 -4.61 -15.08
CA GLU A 296 7.25 -4.95 -15.98
C GLU A 296 5.92 -4.40 -15.45
N ILE A 297 5.68 -4.47 -14.13
CA ILE A 297 4.48 -3.93 -13.49
C ILE A 297 4.40 -2.40 -13.69
N ILE A 298 5.47 -1.67 -13.38
CA ILE A 298 5.51 -0.21 -13.50
C ILE A 298 5.37 0.21 -14.97
N GLU A 299 6.09 -0.43 -15.88
CA GLU A 299 6.02 -0.14 -17.31
C GLU A 299 4.62 -0.42 -17.87
N ASP A 300 3.94 -1.49 -17.44
CA ASP A 300 2.57 -1.77 -17.84
C ASP A 300 1.59 -0.69 -17.34
N VAL A 301 1.72 -0.25 -16.09
CA VAL A 301 0.90 0.85 -15.55
C VAL A 301 1.11 2.13 -16.35
N MET A 302 2.37 2.52 -16.59
CA MET A 302 2.71 3.77 -17.29
C MET A 302 2.29 3.73 -18.75
N ASN A 303 2.60 2.66 -19.48
CA ASN A 303 2.17 2.50 -20.87
C ASN A 303 0.65 2.39 -20.99
N GLY A 304 0.00 1.75 -20.01
CA GLY A 304 -1.46 1.71 -19.91
C GLY A 304 -2.07 3.08 -19.71
N ALA A 305 -1.44 3.93 -18.90
CA ALA A 305 -1.91 5.28 -18.64
C ALA A 305 -1.84 6.16 -19.88
N GLU A 306 -0.75 6.09 -20.65
CA GLU A 306 -0.64 6.78 -21.95
C GLU A 306 -1.76 6.39 -22.91
N ARG A 307 -2.07 5.09 -23.03
CA ARG A 307 -3.18 4.60 -23.86
C ARG A 307 -4.53 5.15 -23.40
N VAL A 308 -4.75 5.20 -22.08
CA VAL A 308 -6.00 5.73 -21.51
C VAL A 308 -6.12 7.23 -21.77
N LEU A 309 -5.04 8.00 -21.61
CA LEU A 309 -5.04 9.44 -21.90
C LEU A 309 -5.29 9.75 -23.37
N ALA A 310 -4.67 8.99 -24.29
CA ALA A 310 -4.95 9.10 -25.72
C ALA A 310 -6.43 8.85 -26.02
N ARG A 311 -7.00 7.76 -25.49
CA ARG A 311 -8.42 7.43 -25.62
C ARG A 311 -9.35 8.51 -25.07
N LEU A 312 -9.05 9.06 -23.88
CA LEU A 312 -9.85 10.14 -23.30
C LEU A 312 -9.78 11.42 -24.15
N SER A 313 -8.66 11.68 -24.80
CA SER A 313 -8.49 12.80 -25.74
C SER A 313 -9.37 12.64 -26.98
N GLU A 314 -9.47 11.42 -27.52
CA GLU A 314 -10.38 11.10 -28.63
C GLU A 314 -11.85 11.27 -28.24
N ILE A 315 -12.24 10.81 -27.05
CA ILE A 315 -13.60 11.02 -26.51
C ILE A 315 -13.91 12.51 -26.39
N ARG A 316 -12.97 13.31 -25.86
CA ARG A 316 -13.11 14.77 -25.77
C ARG A 316 -13.25 15.42 -27.15
N ALA A 317 -12.61 14.85 -28.17
CA ALA A 317 -12.70 15.31 -29.56
C ALA A 317 -14.01 14.87 -30.26
N GLY A 318 -14.91 14.14 -29.59
CA GLY A 318 -16.19 13.69 -30.14
C GLY A 318 -16.08 12.44 -31.04
N SER A 319 -14.96 11.72 -30.99
CA SER A 319 -14.81 10.46 -31.72
C SER A 319 -15.73 9.37 -31.13
N PRO A 320 -16.42 8.56 -31.95
CA PRO A 320 -17.28 7.48 -31.48
C PRO A 320 -16.43 6.29 -31.00
N VAL A 321 -15.82 6.42 -29.82
CA VAL A 321 -14.98 5.38 -29.21
C VAL A 321 -15.83 4.44 -28.37
N PHE A 322 -15.99 3.19 -28.82
CA PHE A 322 -16.71 2.14 -28.08
C PHE A 322 -15.81 1.38 -27.09
N ARG A 323 -14.52 1.22 -27.39
CA ARG A 323 -13.49 0.61 -26.54
C ARG A 323 -12.16 1.29 -26.71
#